data_AF-A0AAV9Z5T0-F1
#
_entry.id   AF-A0AAV9Z5T0-F1
#
_cell.length_a   1.000
_cell.length_b   1.000
_cell.length_c   1.000
_cell.angle_alpha   90.00
_cell.angle_beta   90.00
_cell.angle_gamma   90.00
#
_symmetry.space_group_name_H-M   'P 1'
#
loop_
_entity.id
_entity.type
_entity.pdbx_description
1 polymer ?
#
loop_
_entity_poly.entity_id
_entity_poly.type
_entity_poly.pdbx_seq_one_letter_code
_entity_poly.pdbx_strand_id
1 'polypeptide(L)'
;MPNVRGKNGYGRKEYPPDDVLKDSLLKYVKWGLKQNEKLSRLQEDHNLQIGQVYRSIFTRFYFQHTFSIAKLNQIERRLEIPSVRRDSRTRPHEATVQAILDEVEQDVTQNNGPRFVKDKLKDKGIMVSRDAVHTTMLEHFPEGFNQRYPGRKKSTVVRQSLSAIGPYHEVSSDGHEKLAAGALKMGGLGLPIYAYKDKWTAYLLKMNVVPNCRTVGAIGHLFLDFLEENA
;
A
#
# COMPACT_ATOMS: atom_id res chain seq x y z
N MET A 1 -4.04 -29.14 43.06
CA MET A 1 -5.25 -28.33 43.32
C MET A 1 -5.36 -27.25 42.24
N PRO A 2 -6.49 -27.12 41.52
CA PRO A 2 -6.70 -26.00 40.60
C PRO A 2 -6.86 -24.68 41.39
N ASN A 3 -6.45 -23.56 40.79
CA ASN A 3 -6.37 -22.24 41.43
C ASN A 3 -7.71 -21.77 42.03
N VAL A 4 -7.79 -21.79 43.37
CA VAL A 4 -9.00 -21.50 44.16
C VAL A 4 -9.53 -20.08 43.98
N ARG A 5 -8.68 -19.13 43.54
CA ARG A 5 -9.05 -17.71 43.35
C ARG A 5 -9.45 -17.36 41.92
N GLY A 6 -9.32 -18.27 40.96
CA GLY A 6 -9.63 -18.02 39.53
C GLY A 6 -8.80 -16.91 38.86
N LYS A 7 -7.89 -16.26 39.59
CA LYS A 7 -6.99 -15.23 39.06
C LYS A 7 -5.85 -15.91 38.31
N ASN A 8 -6.03 -16.05 37.01
CA ASN A 8 -4.93 -16.32 36.09
C ASN A 8 -3.93 -15.15 36.17
N GLY A 9 -2.62 -15.42 36.20
CA GLY A 9 -1.54 -14.42 36.35
C GLY A 9 -1.42 -13.40 35.20
N TYR A 10 -2.42 -13.32 34.33
CA TYR A 10 -2.55 -12.35 33.27
C TYR A 10 -3.48 -11.25 33.78
N GLY A 11 -2.95 -10.04 34.00
CA GLY A 11 -3.72 -8.89 34.49
C GLY A 11 -5.02 -8.64 33.72
N ARG A 12 -5.96 -7.90 34.31
CA ARG A 12 -7.21 -7.51 33.64
C ARG A 12 -6.86 -6.72 32.37
N LYS A 13 -7.37 -7.20 31.23
CA LYS A 13 -7.23 -6.52 29.94
C LYS A 13 -8.54 -5.83 29.64
N GLU A 14 -8.49 -4.51 29.50
CA GLU A 14 -9.61 -3.72 29.04
C GLU A 14 -9.60 -3.75 27.51
N TYR A 15 -10.55 -4.49 26.95
CA TYR A 15 -10.75 -4.52 25.50
C TYR A 15 -11.64 -3.33 25.12
N PRO A 16 -11.31 -2.60 24.04
CA PRO A 16 -12.23 -1.63 23.45
C PRO A 16 -13.56 -2.29 23.07
N PRO A 17 -14.65 -1.51 22.92
CA PRO A 17 -15.90 -2.00 22.35
C PRO A 17 -15.66 -2.73 21.03
N ASP A 18 -16.43 -3.81 20.78
CA ASP A 18 -16.21 -4.71 19.65
C ASP A 18 -16.30 -3.97 18.29
N ASP A 19 -17.16 -2.95 18.18
CA ASP A 19 -17.29 -2.13 16.96
C ASP A 19 -16.00 -1.35 16.65
N VAL A 20 -15.44 -0.67 17.66
CA VAL A 20 -14.20 0.12 17.55
C VAL A 20 -13.00 -0.78 17.22
N LEU A 21 -12.96 -1.96 17.84
CA LEU A 21 -11.92 -2.95 17.60
C LEU A 21 -12.02 -3.54 16.20
N LYS A 22 -13.24 -3.81 15.72
CA LYS A 22 -13.50 -4.32 14.38
C LYS A 22 -13.06 -3.32 13.31
N ASP A 23 -13.43 -2.05 13.44
CA ASP A 23 -13.04 -1.00 12.49
C ASP A 23 -11.53 -0.83 12.40
N SER A 24 -10.85 -0.87 13.54
CA SER A 24 -9.39 -0.77 13.60
C SER A 24 -8.71 -1.97 12.92
N LEU A 25 -9.22 -3.19 13.15
CA LEU A 25 -8.70 -4.39 12.50
C LEU A 25 -8.96 -4.40 10.99
N LEU A 26 -10.11 -3.91 10.53
CA LEU A 26 -10.42 -3.74 9.10
C LEU A 26 -9.45 -2.74 8.44
N LYS A 27 -9.13 -1.63 9.13
CA LYS A 27 -8.14 -0.66 8.67
C LYS A 27 -6.75 -1.29 8.51
N TYR A 28 -6.32 -2.10 9.48
CA TYR A 28 -5.04 -2.79 9.40
C TYR A 28 -4.98 -3.84 8.29
N VAL A 29 -6.12 -4.48 8.00
CA VAL A 29 -6.26 -5.39 6.86
C VAL A 29 -6.10 -4.65 5.54
N LYS A 30 -6.73 -3.48 5.39
CA LYS A 30 -6.55 -2.60 4.21
C LYS A 30 -5.11 -2.11 4.07
N TRP A 31 -4.40 -1.91 5.16
CA TRP A 31 -2.96 -1.61 5.11
C TRP A 31 -2.07 -2.81 4.79
N GLY A 32 -2.59 -4.04 4.87
CA GLY A 32 -1.83 -5.25 4.62
C GLY A 32 -0.83 -5.60 5.73
N LEU A 33 -1.08 -5.13 6.96
CA LEU A 33 -0.20 -5.36 8.10
C LEU A 33 -0.09 -6.85 8.44
N LYS A 34 1.13 -7.30 8.72
CA LYS A 34 1.41 -8.63 9.27
C LYS A 34 0.90 -8.74 10.71
N GLN A 35 0.72 -9.95 11.21
CA GLN A 35 0.19 -10.17 12.57
C GLN A 35 1.00 -9.45 13.67
N ASN A 36 2.33 -9.41 13.57
CA ASN A 36 3.16 -8.68 14.54
C ASN A 36 2.96 -7.17 14.46
N GLU A 37 2.82 -6.62 13.26
CA GLU A 37 2.56 -5.20 13.04
C GLU A 37 1.18 -4.80 13.54
N LYS A 38 0.16 -5.66 13.33
CA LYS A 38 -1.17 -5.49 13.92
C LYS A 38 -1.12 -5.45 15.44
N LEU A 39 -0.33 -6.32 16.08
CA LEU A 39 -0.17 -6.34 17.54
C LEU A 39 0.47 -5.04 18.05
N SER A 40 1.53 -4.56 17.40
CA SER A 40 2.14 -3.27 17.74
C SER A 40 1.14 -2.12 17.57
N ARG A 41 0.37 -2.11 16.47
CA ARG A 41 -0.60 -1.04 16.21
C ARG A 41 -1.80 -1.07 17.17
N LEU A 42 -2.26 -2.25 17.58
CA LEU A 42 -3.28 -2.40 18.62
C LEU A 42 -2.81 -1.87 19.98
N GLN A 43 -1.51 -2.01 20.28
CA GLN A 43 -0.94 -1.42 21.48
C GLN A 43 -0.88 0.11 21.37
N GLU A 44 -0.50 0.66 20.22
CA GLU A 44 -0.44 2.12 20.01
C GLU A 44 -1.83 2.77 20.00
N ASP A 45 -2.79 2.20 19.28
CA ASP A 45 -4.08 2.85 19.03
C ASP A 45 -5.08 2.61 20.18
N HIS A 46 -4.98 1.49 20.90
CA HIS A 46 -5.96 1.06 21.91
C HIS A 46 -5.36 0.71 23.27
N ASN A 47 -4.05 0.91 23.47
CA ASN A 47 -3.31 0.42 24.65
C ASN A 47 -3.54 -1.08 24.93
N LEU A 48 -3.88 -1.86 23.89
CA LEU A 48 -4.30 -3.25 24.04
C LEU A 48 -3.11 -4.21 23.89
N GLN A 49 -2.61 -4.72 25.01
CA GLN A 49 -1.52 -5.69 25.00
C GLN A 49 -2.03 -7.15 24.94
N ILE A 50 -2.05 -7.71 23.73
CA ILE A 50 -2.45 -9.12 23.53
C ILE A 50 -1.23 -10.04 23.71
N GLY A 51 -1.07 -10.54 24.95
CA GLY A 51 -0.02 -11.50 25.33
C GLY A 51 0.99 -10.82 26.27
N GLN A 52 1.66 -11.57 27.14
CA GLN A 52 2.78 -11.01 27.89
C GLN A 52 3.99 -10.91 26.97
N VAL A 53 4.76 -9.83 27.05
CA VAL A 53 6.10 -9.73 26.49
C VAL A 53 7.07 -10.02 27.63
N TYR A 54 7.47 -11.28 27.80
CA TYR A 54 8.62 -11.62 28.61
C TYR A 54 9.83 -11.47 27.70
N ARG A 55 10.67 -10.47 27.96
CA ARG A 55 12.05 -10.52 27.47
C ARG A 55 12.75 -11.66 28.21
N SER A 56 12.61 -12.88 27.72
CA SER A 56 13.45 -13.98 28.19
C SER A 56 14.89 -13.71 27.74
N ILE A 57 15.79 -13.58 28.71
CA ILE A 57 17.24 -13.47 28.49
C ILE A 57 17.82 -14.81 28.00
N PHE A 58 17.06 -15.92 28.07
CA PHE A 58 17.59 -17.28 27.93
C PHE A 58 16.81 -18.25 27.04
N THR A 59 15.85 -17.80 26.23
CA THR A 59 15.15 -18.67 25.27
C THR A 59 15.27 -18.13 23.85
N ARG A 60 16.04 -18.86 23.06
CA ARG A 60 16.41 -18.58 21.67
C ARG A 60 15.18 -18.61 20.76
N PHE A 61 14.49 -17.46 20.67
CA PHE A 61 13.45 -17.10 19.69
C PHE A 61 12.18 -18.02 19.66
N TYR A 62 11.02 -17.49 19.30
CA TYR A 62 9.78 -18.19 18.89
C TYR A 62 8.65 -18.51 19.89
N PHE A 63 8.84 -18.83 21.17
CA PHE A 63 7.69 -19.36 21.94
C PHE A 63 6.60 -18.32 22.28
N GLN A 64 6.97 -17.05 22.44
CA GLN A 64 6.08 -16.03 23.00
C GLN A 64 5.21 -15.29 21.98
N HIS A 65 5.73 -15.07 20.76
CA HIS A 65 4.96 -14.48 19.66
C HIS A 65 3.78 -15.37 19.25
N THR A 66 3.88 -16.69 19.49
CA THR A 66 2.86 -17.67 19.07
C THR A 66 1.55 -17.51 19.85
N PHE A 67 1.60 -17.19 21.15
CA PHE A 67 0.40 -17.06 21.98
C PHE A 67 -0.38 -15.77 21.69
N SER A 68 0.31 -14.67 21.44
CA SER A 68 -0.31 -13.39 21.05
C SER A 68 -0.99 -13.48 19.69
N ILE A 69 -0.34 -14.15 18.73
CA ILE A 69 -0.91 -14.41 17.39
C ILE A 69 -2.15 -15.30 17.47
N ALA A 70 -2.12 -16.37 18.27
CA ALA A 70 -3.27 -17.27 18.42
C ALA A 70 -4.49 -16.53 18.98
N LYS A 71 -4.28 -15.65 19.97
CA LYS A 71 -5.36 -14.85 20.56
C LYS A 71 -5.88 -13.79 19.60
N LEU A 72 -5.00 -13.14 18.84
CA LEU A 72 -5.40 -12.21 17.78
C LEU A 72 -6.25 -12.94 16.72
N ASN A 73 -5.85 -14.13 16.27
CA ASN A 73 -6.64 -14.92 15.33
C ASN A 73 -8.01 -15.31 15.90
N GLN A 74 -8.11 -15.59 17.21
CA GLN A 74 -9.39 -15.85 17.86
C GLN A 74 -10.30 -14.61 17.84
N ILE A 75 -9.75 -13.42 18.12
CA ILE A 75 -10.49 -12.16 18.08
C ILE A 75 -10.92 -11.84 16.64
N GLU A 76 -10.00 -11.95 15.69
CA GLU A 76 -10.31 -11.72 14.27
C GLU A 76 -11.37 -12.69 13.76
N ARG A 77 -11.41 -13.94 14.26
CA ARG A 77 -12.46 -14.92 13.94
C ARG A 77 -13.80 -14.53 14.55
N ARG A 78 -13.82 -14.08 15.81
CA ARG A 78 -15.03 -13.62 16.50
C ARG A 78 -15.65 -12.40 15.82
N LEU A 79 -14.80 -11.46 15.38
CA LEU A 79 -15.22 -10.21 14.74
C LEU A 79 -15.37 -10.32 13.22
N GLU A 80 -15.29 -11.53 12.66
CA GLU A 80 -15.48 -11.81 11.24
C GLU A 80 -14.60 -10.99 10.29
N ILE A 81 -13.38 -10.64 10.73
CA ILE A 81 -12.42 -9.87 9.92
C ILE A 81 -12.06 -10.66 8.65
N PRO A 82 -12.11 -10.11 7.44
CA PRO A 82 -11.85 -10.89 6.23
C PRO A 82 -10.38 -11.35 6.17
N SER A 83 -10.16 -12.57 5.67
CA SER A 83 -8.83 -13.10 5.42
C SER A 83 -8.87 -14.05 4.24
N VAL A 84 -7.78 -14.20 3.50
CA VAL A 84 -7.75 -15.02 2.27
C VAL A 84 -8.34 -16.41 2.49
N ARG A 85 -7.96 -17.08 3.57
CA ARG A 85 -8.45 -18.43 3.91
C ARG A 85 -9.94 -18.46 4.32
N ARG A 86 -10.47 -17.37 4.86
CA ARG A 86 -11.88 -17.28 5.28
C ARG A 86 -12.77 -16.88 4.11
N ASP A 87 -12.35 -15.88 3.36
CA ASP A 87 -13.03 -15.44 2.15
C ASP A 87 -13.13 -16.59 1.15
N SER A 88 -12.07 -17.39 0.97
CA SER A 88 -12.11 -18.57 0.09
C SER A 88 -13.07 -19.68 0.53
N ARG A 89 -13.55 -19.66 1.78
CA ARG A 89 -14.54 -20.63 2.30
C ARG A 89 -15.96 -20.08 2.33
N THR A 90 -16.09 -18.76 2.44
CA THR A 90 -17.36 -18.09 2.69
C THR A 90 -17.92 -17.50 1.40
N ARG A 91 -17.06 -16.95 0.54
CA ARG A 91 -17.47 -16.42 -0.76
C ARG A 91 -17.54 -17.55 -1.79
N PRO A 92 -18.57 -17.56 -2.66
CA PRO A 92 -18.60 -18.41 -3.82
C PRO A 92 -17.38 -18.16 -4.72
N HIS A 93 -16.89 -19.22 -5.36
CA HIS A 93 -15.77 -19.11 -6.29
C HIS A 93 -16.09 -18.17 -7.46
N GLU A 94 -17.29 -18.31 -8.04
CA GLU A 94 -17.79 -17.47 -9.14
C GLU A 94 -17.82 -15.98 -8.77
N ALA A 95 -18.28 -15.63 -7.57
CA ALA A 95 -18.29 -14.24 -7.10
C ALA A 95 -16.86 -13.67 -6.95
N THR A 96 -15.88 -14.53 -6.64
CA THR A 96 -14.47 -14.12 -6.56
C THR A 96 -13.89 -13.90 -7.95
N VAL A 97 -14.20 -14.78 -8.90
CA VAL A 97 -13.80 -14.65 -10.31
C VAL A 97 -14.39 -13.37 -10.90
N GLN A 98 -15.69 -13.14 -10.73
CA GLN A 98 -16.36 -11.94 -11.25
C GLN A 98 -15.72 -10.66 -10.70
N ALA A 99 -15.45 -10.59 -9.40
CA ALA A 99 -14.78 -9.42 -8.82
C ALA A 99 -13.38 -9.17 -9.41
N ILE A 100 -12.65 -10.23 -9.77
CA ILE A 100 -11.35 -10.11 -10.45
C ILE A 100 -11.56 -9.58 -11.87
N LEU A 101 -12.53 -10.12 -12.62
CA LEU A 101 -12.84 -9.68 -13.98
C LEU A 101 -13.24 -8.20 -14.01
N ASP A 102 -14.14 -7.80 -13.12
CA ASP A 102 -14.61 -6.41 -13.00
C ASP A 102 -13.44 -5.43 -12.74
N GLU A 103 -12.45 -5.83 -11.95
CA GLU A 103 -11.26 -5.00 -11.68
C GLU A 103 -10.29 -4.96 -12.86
N VAL A 104 -10.14 -6.07 -13.58
CA VAL A 104 -9.25 -6.14 -14.75
C VAL A 104 -9.84 -5.36 -15.93
N GLU A 105 -11.16 -5.38 -16.11
CA GLU A 105 -11.86 -4.62 -17.15
C GLU A 105 -11.72 -3.10 -16.97
N GLN A 106 -11.56 -2.62 -15.74
CA GLN A 106 -11.26 -1.21 -15.48
C GLN A 106 -9.88 -0.80 -15.99
N ASP A 107 -8.94 -1.74 -16.14
CA ASP A 107 -7.66 -1.49 -16.78
C ASP A 107 -7.75 -1.69 -18.29
N VAL A 108 -8.23 -0.64 -18.97
CA VAL A 108 -8.30 -0.56 -20.44
C VAL A 108 -6.96 -0.89 -21.11
N THR A 109 -5.84 -0.66 -20.42
CA THR A 109 -4.50 -0.86 -20.98
C THR A 109 -3.90 -2.23 -20.65
N GLN A 110 -4.54 -3.03 -19.81
CA GLN A 110 -4.08 -4.34 -19.32
C GLN A 110 -2.62 -4.34 -18.80
N ASN A 111 -2.13 -3.20 -18.33
CA ASN A 111 -0.77 -3.04 -17.81
C ASN A 111 -0.64 -3.48 -16.34
N ASN A 112 -1.76 -3.57 -15.62
CA ASN A 112 -1.79 -3.93 -14.21
C ASN A 112 -1.53 -5.43 -14.02
N GLY A 113 -0.52 -5.74 -13.22
CA GLY A 113 -0.17 -7.12 -12.89
C GLY A 113 -1.09 -7.71 -11.79
N PRO A 114 -1.02 -9.04 -11.58
CA PRO A 114 -1.84 -9.74 -10.57
C PRO A 114 -1.70 -9.20 -9.14
N ARG A 115 -0.53 -8.64 -8.79
CA ARG A 115 -0.32 -8.02 -7.47
C ARG A 115 -1.14 -6.75 -7.31
N PHE A 116 -1.20 -5.91 -8.34
CA PHE A 116 -1.97 -4.67 -8.31
C PHE A 116 -3.46 -4.95 -8.17
N VAL A 117 -3.99 -5.86 -8.99
CA VAL A 117 -5.40 -6.29 -8.95
C VAL A 117 -5.76 -6.85 -7.58
N LYS A 118 -4.89 -7.70 -7.00
CA LYS A 118 -5.06 -8.19 -5.63
C LYS A 118 -5.12 -7.05 -4.59
N ASP A 119 -4.22 -6.08 -4.69
CA ASP A 119 -4.18 -4.96 -3.74
C ASP A 119 -5.43 -4.08 -3.86
N LYS A 120 -5.95 -3.86 -5.08
CA LYS A 120 -7.23 -3.16 -5.30
C LYS A 120 -8.43 -3.92 -4.75
N LEU A 121 -8.49 -5.23 -4.94
CA LEU A 121 -9.52 -6.08 -4.33
C LEU A 121 -9.45 -6.02 -2.80
N LYS A 122 -8.24 -5.94 -2.23
CA LYS A 122 -8.03 -5.77 -0.79
C LYS A 122 -8.64 -4.46 -0.27
N ASP A 123 -8.51 -3.37 -1.02
CA ASP A 123 -9.09 -2.07 -0.67
C ASP A 123 -10.63 -2.11 -0.66
N LYS A 124 -11.21 -2.89 -1.58
CA LYS A 124 -12.65 -3.23 -1.62
C LYS A 124 -13.07 -4.23 -0.53
N GLY A 125 -12.13 -4.70 0.31
CA GLY A 125 -12.39 -5.66 1.39
C GLY A 125 -12.53 -7.10 0.91
N ILE A 126 -12.10 -7.41 -0.31
CA ILE A 126 -12.12 -8.76 -0.90
C ILE A 126 -10.73 -9.37 -0.78
N MET A 127 -10.60 -10.41 0.05
CA MET A 127 -9.29 -11.00 0.33
C MET A 127 -9.07 -12.22 -0.55
N VAL A 128 -8.27 -12.06 -1.61
CA VAL A 128 -7.98 -13.13 -2.58
C VAL A 128 -6.50 -13.50 -2.56
N SER A 129 -6.17 -14.76 -2.83
CA SER A 129 -4.78 -15.18 -3.02
C SER A 129 -4.23 -14.61 -4.33
N ARG A 130 -2.92 -14.35 -4.37
CA ARG A 130 -2.28 -13.90 -5.63
C ARG A 130 -2.45 -14.95 -6.73
N ASP A 131 -2.35 -16.22 -6.37
CA ASP A 131 -2.38 -17.31 -7.33
C ASP A 131 -3.76 -17.44 -7.98
N ALA A 132 -4.84 -17.28 -7.20
CA ALA A 132 -6.19 -17.24 -7.77
C ALA A 132 -6.36 -16.09 -8.76
N VAL A 133 -5.90 -14.89 -8.41
CA VAL A 133 -5.90 -13.73 -9.33
C VAL A 133 -5.07 -14.04 -10.58
N HIS A 134 -3.88 -14.61 -10.43
CA HIS A 134 -3.01 -14.95 -11.55
C HIS A 134 -3.66 -15.96 -12.50
N THR A 135 -4.22 -17.05 -11.97
CA THR A 135 -4.88 -18.09 -12.77
C THR A 135 -6.06 -17.51 -13.55
N THR A 136 -6.97 -16.80 -12.87
CA THR A 136 -8.13 -16.15 -13.51
C THR A 136 -7.71 -15.14 -14.57
N MET A 137 -6.71 -14.29 -14.29
CA MET A 137 -6.21 -13.35 -15.29
C MET A 137 -5.59 -14.06 -16.50
N LEU A 138 -4.91 -15.19 -16.31
CA LEU A 138 -4.26 -15.91 -17.41
C LEU A 138 -5.28 -16.65 -18.28
N GLU A 139 -6.36 -17.15 -17.68
CA GLU A 139 -7.47 -17.80 -18.38
C GLU A 139 -8.29 -16.80 -19.22
N HIS A 140 -8.60 -15.63 -18.66
CA HIS A 140 -9.50 -14.66 -19.31
C HIS A 140 -8.78 -13.54 -20.10
N PHE A 141 -7.56 -13.16 -19.71
CA PHE A 141 -6.79 -12.06 -20.30
C PHE A 141 -5.33 -12.43 -20.60
N PRO A 142 -5.07 -13.47 -21.43
CA PRO A 142 -3.71 -13.89 -21.76
C PRO A 142 -2.90 -12.77 -22.47
N GLU A 143 -3.57 -11.91 -23.22
CA GLU A 143 -2.91 -10.81 -23.94
C GLU A 143 -2.26 -9.78 -23.02
N GLY A 144 -2.85 -9.50 -21.85
CA GLY A 144 -2.24 -8.62 -20.86
C GLY A 144 -0.89 -9.16 -20.36
N PHE A 145 -0.73 -10.48 -20.27
CA PHE A 145 0.57 -11.10 -19.93
C PHE A 145 1.56 -11.00 -21.08
N ASN A 146 1.10 -11.22 -22.31
CA ASN A 146 1.94 -11.07 -23.50
C ASN A 146 2.49 -9.65 -23.63
N GLN A 147 1.68 -8.62 -23.36
CA GLN A 147 2.11 -7.23 -23.40
C GLN A 147 3.17 -6.89 -22.34
N ARG A 148 3.09 -7.53 -21.17
CA ARG A 148 4.05 -7.33 -20.06
C ARG A 148 5.32 -8.16 -20.19
N TYR A 149 5.41 -9.06 -21.17
CA TYR A 149 6.56 -9.93 -21.32
C TYR A 149 7.85 -9.12 -21.54
N PRO A 150 8.93 -9.40 -20.79
CA PRO A 150 10.19 -8.67 -20.95
C PRO A 150 10.73 -8.89 -22.37
N GLY A 151 10.92 -7.81 -23.12
CA GLY A 151 11.38 -7.84 -24.51
C GLY A 151 10.30 -7.63 -25.56
N ARG A 152 9.00 -7.64 -25.19
CA ARG A 152 7.94 -7.17 -26.09
C ARG A 152 7.99 -5.64 -26.21
N LYS A 153 7.79 -5.15 -27.43
CA LYS A 153 7.55 -3.72 -27.67
C LYS A 153 6.19 -3.38 -27.05
N LYS A 154 6.20 -2.52 -26.03
CA LYS A 154 4.97 -1.98 -25.45
C LYS A 154 4.20 -1.25 -26.54
N SER A 155 2.88 -1.40 -26.55
CA SER A 155 2.03 -0.56 -27.40
C SER A 155 2.32 0.90 -27.08
N THR A 156 2.54 1.70 -28.12
CA THR A 156 2.72 3.14 -27.96
C THR A 156 1.44 3.69 -27.37
N VAL A 157 1.50 4.19 -26.13
CA VAL A 157 0.37 4.91 -25.53
C VAL A 157 0.06 6.09 -26.45
N VAL A 158 -1.16 6.13 -26.98
CA VAL A 158 -1.63 7.26 -27.79
C VAL A 158 -1.72 8.46 -26.87
N ARG A 159 -0.69 9.32 -26.92
CA ARG A 159 -0.64 10.54 -26.12
C ARG A 159 -1.65 11.53 -26.68
N GLN A 160 -2.62 11.92 -25.88
CA GLN A 160 -3.51 13.02 -26.22
C GLN A 160 -2.79 14.36 -26.00
N SER A 161 -3.20 15.37 -26.76
CA SER A 161 -2.70 16.73 -26.53
C SER A 161 -3.14 17.19 -25.14
N LEU A 162 -2.23 17.83 -24.40
CA LEU A 162 -2.55 18.47 -23.14
C LEU A 162 -3.43 19.69 -23.43
N SER A 163 -4.66 19.69 -22.93
CA SER A 163 -5.56 20.85 -22.96
C SER A 163 -5.69 21.48 -21.57
N ALA A 164 -5.76 22.79 -21.52
CA ALA A 164 -6.10 23.59 -20.33
C ALA A 164 -7.13 24.64 -20.75
N ILE A 165 -7.82 25.29 -19.81
CA ILE A 165 -8.84 26.31 -20.16
C ILE A 165 -8.17 27.67 -20.47
N GLY A 166 -7.03 27.95 -19.84
CA GLY A 166 -6.26 29.18 -20.03
C GLY A 166 -4.94 29.15 -19.25
N PRO A 167 -4.16 30.24 -19.32
CA PRO A 167 -2.91 30.39 -18.57
C PRO A 167 -3.14 30.23 -17.07
N TYR A 168 -2.21 29.59 -16.36
CA TYR A 168 -2.26 29.33 -14.91
C TYR A 168 -3.43 28.46 -14.42
N HIS A 169 -4.30 27.97 -15.31
CA HIS A 169 -5.36 27.04 -14.93
C HIS A 169 -4.80 25.70 -14.44
N GLU A 170 -3.76 25.21 -15.11
CA GLU A 170 -3.07 23.98 -14.75
C GLU A 170 -1.55 24.13 -14.96
N VAL A 171 -0.79 23.80 -13.94
CA VAL A 171 0.68 23.79 -13.97
C VAL A 171 1.17 22.35 -13.89
N SER A 172 2.00 21.96 -14.85
CA SER A 172 2.70 20.67 -14.83
C SER A 172 4.03 20.83 -14.10
N SER A 173 4.32 19.93 -13.17
CA SER A 173 5.57 19.91 -12.42
C SER A 173 6.27 18.57 -12.59
N ASP A 174 7.55 18.58 -12.96
CA ASP A 174 8.33 17.35 -13.13
C ASP A 174 9.78 17.52 -12.69
N GLY A 175 10.37 16.41 -12.24
CA GLY A 175 11.75 16.30 -11.80
C GLY A 175 12.57 15.47 -12.78
N HIS A 176 13.74 15.97 -13.17
CA HIS A 176 14.63 15.29 -14.10
C HIS A 176 16.08 15.24 -13.61
N GLU A 177 16.66 14.05 -13.56
CA GLU A 177 18.08 13.84 -13.26
C GLU A 177 18.93 14.14 -14.49
N LYS A 178 19.20 15.44 -14.73
CA LYS A 178 19.90 15.90 -15.94
C LYS A 178 21.35 15.42 -16.00
N LEU A 179 22.08 15.53 -14.89
CA LEU A 179 23.41 14.97 -14.73
C LEU A 179 23.39 14.04 -13.52
N ALA A 180 23.36 12.74 -13.79
CA ALA A 180 23.42 11.72 -12.76
C ALA A 180 24.81 11.68 -12.10
N ALA A 181 24.88 11.12 -10.90
CA ALA A 181 26.12 10.97 -10.14
C ALA A 181 27.26 10.29 -10.92
N GLY A 182 26.91 9.32 -11.77
CA GLY A 182 27.87 8.63 -12.62
C GLY A 182 28.51 9.52 -13.70
N ALA A 183 27.81 10.57 -14.14
CA ALA A 183 28.32 11.51 -15.13
C ALA A 183 29.29 12.53 -14.50
N LEU A 184 29.00 12.98 -13.27
CA LEU A 184 29.81 14.00 -12.59
C LEU A 184 31.07 13.42 -11.92
N LYS A 185 31.11 12.13 -11.60
CA LYS A 185 32.22 11.47 -10.87
C LYS A 185 32.58 12.14 -9.53
N MET A 186 31.64 12.87 -8.93
CA MET A 186 31.80 13.60 -7.67
C MET A 186 31.18 12.84 -6.49
N GLY A 187 31.44 11.54 -6.37
CA GLY A 187 31.08 10.78 -5.15
C GLY A 187 29.59 10.67 -4.84
N GLY A 188 28.74 10.44 -5.84
CA GLY A 188 27.30 10.23 -5.63
C GLY A 188 26.42 11.48 -5.84
N LEU A 189 27.03 12.63 -6.13
CA LEU A 189 26.33 13.89 -6.31
C LEU A 189 25.83 14.04 -7.75
N GLY A 190 24.52 14.25 -7.92
CA GLY A 190 23.88 14.59 -9.20
C GLY A 190 23.46 16.06 -9.23
N LEU A 191 23.12 16.57 -10.42
CA LEU A 191 22.41 17.84 -10.60
C LEU A 191 21.00 17.58 -11.12
N PRO A 192 20.09 17.04 -10.29
CA PRO A 192 18.70 16.96 -10.67
C PRO A 192 18.07 18.35 -10.68
N ILE A 193 17.12 18.51 -11.59
CA ILE A 193 16.36 19.73 -11.80
C ILE A 193 14.91 19.42 -11.51
N TYR A 194 14.20 20.34 -10.88
CA TYR A 194 12.75 20.31 -10.75
C TYR A 194 12.16 21.58 -11.34
N ALA A 195 11.11 21.43 -12.15
CA ALA A 195 10.55 22.55 -12.89
C ALA A 195 9.03 22.57 -12.90
N TYR A 196 8.48 23.79 -12.97
CA TYR A 196 7.07 24.11 -13.12
C TYR A 196 6.85 24.73 -14.48
N LYS A 197 5.89 24.21 -15.23
CA LYS A 197 5.55 24.64 -16.59
C LYS A 197 4.05 24.84 -16.70
N ASP A 198 3.63 26.01 -17.16
CA ASP A 198 2.22 26.26 -17.46
C ASP A 198 1.76 25.38 -18.63
N LYS A 199 0.63 24.68 -18.45
CA LYS A 199 0.13 23.71 -19.42
C LYS A 199 -0.39 24.38 -20.70
N TRP A 200 -0.96 25.58 -20.58
CA TRP A 200 -1.56 26.30 -21.70
C TRP A 200 -0.52 27.00 -22.58
N THR A 201 0.30 27.86 -21.99
CA THR A 201 1.29 28.67 -22.72
C THR A 201 2.59 27.91 -22.99
N ALA A 202 2.79 26.75 -22.36
CA ALA A 202 4.06 26.06 -22.30
C ALA A 202 5.22 26.89 -21.69
N TYR A 203 4.91 28.00 -21.01
CA TYR A 203 5.89 28.85 -20.36
C TYR A 203 6.49 28.16 -19.14
N LEU A 204 7.81 28.28 -18.97
CA LEU A 204 8.53 27.73 -17.82
C LEU A 204 8.44 28.73 -16.68
N LEU A 205 7.63 28.40 -15.67
CA LEU A 205 7.35 29.28 -14.55
C LEU A 205 8.50 29.33 -13.56
N LYS A 206 9.07 28.17 -13.23
CA LYS A 206 10.18 28.05 -12.28
C LYS A 206 11.00 26.81 -12.59
N MET A 207 12.31 26.88 -12.38
CA MET A 207 13.21 25.75 -12.57
C MET A 207 14.41 25.85 -11.64
N ASN A 208 14.52 24.89 -10.72
CA ASN A 208 15.54 24.91 -9.68
C ASN A 208 16.38 23.63 -9.75
N VAL A 209 17.69 23.78 -9.57
CA VAL A 209 18.56 22.64 -9.30
C VAL A 209 18.37 22.25 -7.84
N VAL A 210 18.06 20.98 -7.59
CA VAL A 210 17.88 20.46 -6.24
C VAL A 210 18.88 19.35 -5.95
N PRO A 211 19.21 19.06 -4.68
CA PRO A 211 20.07 17.93 -4.36
C PRO A 211 19.44 16.58 -4.72
N ASN A 212 18.11 16.47 -4.63
CA ASN A 212 17.35 15.27 -4.96
C ASN A 212 15.93 15.62 -5.38
N CYS A 213 15.55 15.32 -6.62
CA CYS A 213 14.21 15.59 -7.14
C CYS A 213 13.18 14.46 -6.87
N ARG A 214 13.54 13.44 -6.08
CA ARG A 214 12.67 12.31 -5.71
C ARG A 214 12.18 12.36 -4.27
N THR A 215 12.75 13.23 -3.44
CA THR A 215 12.36 13.33 -2.02
C THR A 215 11.14 14.22 -1.88
N VAL A 216 10.11 13.69 -1.19
CA VAL A 216 8.85 14.40 -0.96
C VAL A 216 9.08 15.74 -0.26
N GLY A 217 10.02 15.80 0.69
CA GLY A 217 10.38 17.04 1.38
C GLY A 217 10.92 18.13 0.44
N ALA A 218 11.84 17.78 -0.46
CA ALA A 218 12.40 18.75 -1.41
C ALA A 218 11.34 19.27 -2.38
N ILE A 219 10.47 18.39 -2.89
CA ILE A 219 9.37 18.76 -3.78
C ILE A 219 8.34 19.63 -3.04
N GLY A 220 8.02 19.29 -1.80
CA GLY A 220 7.08 20.06 -0.97
C GLY A 220 7.58 21.48 -0.72
N HIS A 221 8.86 21.65 -0.38
CA HIS A 221 9.45 22.97 -0.23
C HIS A 221 9.43 23.78 -1.54
N LEU A 222 9.86 23.19 -2.66
CA LEU A 222 9.82 23.86 -3.95
C LEU A 222 8.41 24.32 -4.35
N PHE A 223 7.39 23.56 -3.99
CA PHE A 223 6.00 23.92 -4.24
C PHE A 223 5.58 25.13 -3.40
N LEU A 224 5.94 25.16 -2.13
CA LEU A 224 5.68 26.31 -1.26
C LEU A 224 6.42 27.55 -1.76
N ASP A 225 7.70 27.43 -2.13
CA ASP A 225 8.49 28.53 -2.69
C ASP A 225 7.87 29.03 -4.00
N PHE A 226 7.33 28.12 -4.84
CA PHE A 226 6.64 28.49 -6.07
C PHE A 226 5.36 29.29 -5.78
N LEU A 227 4.58 28.89 -4.77
CA LEU A 227 3.39 29.63 -4.36
C LEU A 227 3.74 31.01 -3.79
N GLU A 228 4.77 31.10 -2.94
CA GLU A 228 5.19 32.38 -2.35
C GLU A 228 5.66 33.39 -3.41
N GLU A 229 6.37 32.95 -4.44
CA GLU A 229 6.85 33.81 -5.52
C GLU A 229 5.77 34.25 -6.51
N ASN A 230 4.63 33.54 -6.56
CA ASN A 230 3.55 33.77 -7.54
C ASN A 230 2.19 34.06 -6.89
N ALA A 231 2.16 34.37 -5.59
CA ALA A 231 0.99 34.84 -4.84
C ALA A 231 0.83 36.36 -4.99
#